data_AF-A0AAD4TDH8-F1
#
_entry.id   AF-A0AAD4TDH8-F1
#
_cell.length_a   1.000
_cell.length_b   1.000
_cell.length_c   1.000
_cell.angle_alpha   90.00
_cell.angle_beta   90.00
_cell.angle_gamma   90.00
#
_symmetry.space_group_name_H-M   'P 1'
#
loop_
_entity.id
_entity.type
_entity.pdbx_description
1 polymer ?
#
loop_
_entity_poly.entity_id
_entity_poly.type
_entity_poly.pdbx_seq_one_letter_code
_entity_poly.pdbx_strand_id
1 'polypeptide(L)'
;MDSVVSHLGFHEFSTPHGINYTLAVKQQSMQLPRLSVIHDRSVDERVSNRISEACSKDDIAVYQGPTTPLPNGIPTYTVQILNLCLSEGCSISNIHVSCGWFSSARLINPRLFRRQNYDDCLVNNGEAIGPGDSLSFQYANSFQYPLYVSSVTC
;
A
#
# COMPACT_ATOMS: atom_id res chain seq x y z
N MET A 1 0.86 23.35 -32.69
CA MET A 1 0.97 24.36 -31.61
C MET A 1 -0.22 24.15 -30.70
N ASP A 2 -0.01 23.59 -29.51
CA ASP A 2 -0.96 23.69 -28.40
C ASP A 2 -0.16 23.57 -27.10
N SER A 3 -0.05 24.68 -26.39
CA SER A 3 0.68 24.82 -25.14
C SER A 3 -0.21 24.35 -23.98
N VAL A 4 0.14 23.26 -23.30
CA VAL A 4 -0.51 22.89 -22.04
C VAL A 4 0.17 23.66 -20.92
N VAL A 5 -0.46 24.75 -20.49
CA VAL A 5 -0.08 25.48 -19.28
C VAL A 5 -0.53 24.66 -18.06
N SER A 6 0.41 24.00 -17.38
CA SER A 6 0.15 23.34 -16.09
C SER A 6 -0.05 24.41 -15.02
N HIS A 7 -1.30 24.61 -14.57
CA HIS A 7 -1.60 25.47 -13.44
C HIS A 7 -1.09 24.82 -12.14
N LEU A 8 0.00 25.37 -11.59
CA LEU A 8 0.44 25.11 -10.22
C LEU A 8 -0.54 25.81 -9.27
N GLY A 9 -1.28 25.05 -8.46
CA GLY A 9 -2.06 25.61 -7.36
C GLY A 9 -1.15 25.90 -6.17
N PHE A 10 -0.97 27.18 -5.83
CA PHE A 10 -0.26 27.61 -4.63
C PHE A 10 -1.28 27.95 -3.54
N HIS A 11 -1.16 27.33 -2.36
CA HIS A 11 -1.94 27.71 -1.19
C HIS A 11 -1.01 28.40 -0.19
N GLU A 12 -1.21 29.71 -0.01
CA GLU A 12 -0.50 30.50 1.00
C GLU A 12 -1.25 30.39 2.33
N PHE A 13 -0.54 30.01 3.40
CA PHE A 13 -1.07 30.02 4.77
C PHE A 13 -0.29 31.03 5.58
N SER A 14 -0.96 32.10 6.02
CA SER A 14 -0.36 33.16 6.83
C SER A 14 -0.53 32.83 8.31
N THR A 15 0.56 32.84 9.07
CA THR A 15 0.55 32.69 10.53
C THR A 15 0.71 34.05 11.20
N PRO A 16 0.17 34.26 12.43
CA PRO A 16 0.19 35.57 13.09
C PRO A 16 1.59 36.11 13.44
N HIS A 17 2.66 35.35 13.16
CA HIS A 17 4.05 35.73 13.41
C HIS A 17 4.85 36.06 12.12
N GLY A 18 4.19 36.22 10.98
CA GLY A 18 4.81 36.78 9.76
C GLY A 18 5.81 35.87 9.05
N ILE A 19 5.82 34.57 9.34
CA ILE A 19 6.67 33.60 8.63
C ILE A 19 5.84 32.95 7.52
N ASN A 20 6.26 33.17 6.27
CA ASN A 20 5.66 32.55 5.09
C ASN A 20 6.30 31.18 4.86
N TYR A 21 5.50 30.11 4.91
CA TYR A 21 5.94 28.76 4.55
C TYR A 21 5.38 28.37 3.19
N THR A 22 6.25 27.99 2.25
CA THR A 22 5.84 27.44 0.95
C THR A 22 5.75 25.92 1.08
N LEU A 23 4.53 25.39 1.26
CA LEU A 23 4.27 23.96 1.18
C LEU A 23 4.07 23.57 -0.28
N ALA A 24 5.06 22.88 -0.86
CA ALA A 24 4.88 22.19 -2.12
C ALA A 24 4.00 20.95 -1.89
N VAL A 25 2.68 21.08 -2.13
CA VAL A 25 1.80 19.92 -2.21
C VAL A 25 2.10 19.22 -3.53
N LYS A 26 2.92 18.18 -3.50
CA LYS A 26 3.11 17.30 -4.65
C LYS A 26 1.83 16.48 -4.81
N GLN A 27 0.94 16.93 -5.68
CA GLN A 27 -0.23 16.15 -6.06
C GLN A 27 0.26 14.94 -6.84
N GLN A 28 0.47 13.81 -6.13
CA GLN A 28 0.70 12.54 -6.77
C GLN A 28 -0.64 12.07 -7.31
N SER A 29 -0.89 12.36 -8.59
CA SER A 29 -1.94 11.69 -9.32
C SER A 29 -1.66 10.19 -9.27
N MET A 30 -2.48 9.44 -8.54
CA MET A 30 -2.72 8.03 -8.88
C MET A 30 -3.43 8.03 -10.23
N GLN A 31 -2.65 8.20 -11.30
CA GLN A 31 -3.13 7.94 -12.64
C GLN A 31 -3.21 6.43 -12.76
N LEU A 32 -4.44 5.90 -12.69
CA LEU A 32 -4.71 4.60 -13.27
C LEU A 32 -4.23 4.64 -14.73
N PRO A 33 -3.47 3.63 -15.19
CA PRO A 33 -3.04 3.59 -16.58
C PRO A 33 -4.29 3.58 -17.47
N ARG A 34 -4.39 4.56 -18.37
CA ARG A 34 -5.40 4.57 -19.42
C ARG A 34 -5.06 3.44 -20.38
N LEU A 35 -5.85 2.36 -20.35
CA LEU A 35 -5.70 1.26 -21.30
C LEU A 35 -6.09 1.76 -22.70
N SER A 36 -5.11 2.10 -23.54
CA SER A 36 -5.34 2.25 -24.97
C SER A 36 -5.28 0.88 -25.62
N VAL A 37 -6.44 0.33 -25.98
CA VAL A 37 -6.50 -0.91 -26.78
C VAL A 37 -6.05 -0.58 -28.21
N ILE A 38 -4.75 -0.66 -28.43
CA ILE A 38 -4.18 -0.75 -29.78
C ILE A 38 -4.37 -2.21 -30.20
N HIS A 39 -5.26 -2.45 -31.15
CA HIS A 39 -5.31 -3.73 -31.86
C HIS A 39 -4.08 -3.80 -32.77
N ASP A 40 -2.97 -4.28 -32.24
CA ASP A 40 -1.83 -4.69 -33.06
C ASP A 40 -1.42 -6.12 -32.71
N ARG A 41 -1.37 -6.95 -33.74
CA ARG A 41 -1.21 -8.40 -33.66
C ARG A 41 0.28 -8.74 -33.66
N SER A 42 0.90 -8.78 -32.48
CA SER A 42 2.06 -9.64 -32.17
C SER A 42 2.71 -9.26 -30.83
N VAL A 43 2.29 -9.84 -29.70
CA VAL A 43 3.10 -9.87 -28.47
C VAL A 43 2.79 -11.15 -27.68
N ASP A 44 3.81 -12.01 -27.66
CA ASP A 44 4.28 -12.95 -26.62
C ASP A 44 3.31 -13.43 -25.52
N GLU A 45 3.23 -14.76 -25.37
CA GLU A 45 2.40 -15.53 -24.44
C GLU A 45 2.67 -15.19 -22.95
N ARG A 46 2.17 -14.05 -22.46
CA ARG A 46 2.03 -13.81 -21.01
C ARG A 46 0.70 -13.23 -20.58
N VAL A 47 -0.30 -13.25 -21.46
CA VAL A 47 -1.70 -13.31 -20.99
C VAL A 47 -1.97 -14.77 -20.63
N SER A 48 -1.37 -15.20 -19.51
CA SER A 48 -1.84 -16.41 -18.85
C SER A 48 -3.31 -16.16 -18.57
N ASN A 49 -4.18 -16.93 -19.22
CA ASN A 49 -5.49 -17.30 -18.71
C ASN A 49 -5.28 -17.83 -17.28
N ARG A 50 -5.10 -16.94 -16.29
CA ARG A 50 -5.15 -17.30 -14.88
C ARG A 50 -6.62 -17.42 -14.51
N ILE A 51 -7.26 -18.42 -15.12
CA ILE A 51 -8.11 -19.30 -14.32
C ILE A 51 -7.11 -20.17 -13.54
N SER A 52 -6.34 -19.57 -12.63
CA SER A 52 -5.82 -20.33 -11.52
C SER A 52 -6.99 -20.36 -10.54
N GLU A 53 -7.70 -21.49 -10.50
CA GLU A 53 -8.68 -21.73 -9.45
C GLU A 53 -8.07 -21.59 -8.04
N ALA A 54 -6.74 -21.59 -7.93
CA ALA A 54 -5.99 -21.34 -6.71
C ALA A 54 -5.42 -19.91 -6.67
N CYS A 55 -5.59 -19.27 -5.51
CA CYS A 55 -4.91 -18.02 -5.17
C CYS A 55 -3.40 -18.27 -4.92
N SER A 56 -2.59 -17.21 -4.94
CA SER A 56 -1.17 -17.24 -4.63
C SER A 56 -0.79 -16.11 -3.69
N LYS A 57 0.36 -16.24 -3.01
CA LYS A 57 0.94 -15.14 -2.23
C LYS A 57 1.25 -13.91 -3.09
N ASP A 58 1.49 -14.10 -4.39
CA ASP A 58 1.77 -13.01 -5.33
C ASP A 58 0.51 -12.16 -5.61
N ASP A 59 -0.67 -12.68 -5.25
CA ASP A 59 -1.93 -11.93 -5.32
C ASP A 59 -2.09 -10.99 -4.11
N ILE A 60 -1.22 -11.05 -3.11
CA ILE A 60 -1.18 -10.07 -2.01
C ILE A 60 -0.10 -9.03 -2.28
N ALA A 61 -0.51 -7.78 -2.48
CA ALA A 61 0.40 -6.65 -2.60
C ALA A 61 0.53 -5.90 -1.27
N VAL A 62 1.76 -5.53 -0.91
CA VAL A 62 2.06 -4.69 0.25
C VAL A 62 2.69 -3.39 -0.22
N TYR A 63 2.00 -2.29 0.01
CA TYR A 63 2.49 -0.94 -0.25
C TYR A 63 2.83 -0.23 1.06
N GLN A 64 3.89 0.57 1.02
CA GLN A 64 4.31 1.39 2.15
C GLN A 64 4.68 2.79 1.67
N GLY A 65 4.34 3.80 2.46
CA GLY A 65 4.71 5.18 2.18
C GLY A 65 4.83 6.03 3.44
N PRO A 66 5.74 7.03 3.47
CA PRO A 66 5.82 7.95 4.59
C PRO A 66 4.55 8.80 4.69
N THR A 67 4.16 9.12 5.92
CA THR A 67 3.06 10.03 6.23
C THR A 67 3.49 11.01 7.34
N THR A 68 2.56 11.82 7.83
CA THR A 68 2.83 12.82 8.87
C THR A 68 3.51 12.16 10.09
N PRO A 69 4.72 12.60 10.46
CA PRO A 69 5.40 12.11 11.66
C PRO A 69 4.57 12.32 12.93
N LEU A 70 4.89 11.58 13.98
CA LEU A 70 4.33 11.86 15.30
C LEU A 70 4.79 13.25 15.80
N PRO A 71 4.04 13.92 16.71
CA PRO A 71 4.43 15.23 17.25
C PRO A 71 5.81 15.29 17.91
N ASN A 72 6.34 14.15 18.35
CA ASN A 72 7.68 13.99 18.91
C ASN A 72 8.77 13.75 17.84
N GLY A 73 8.43 13.82 16.55
CA GLY A 73 9.36 13.69 15.42
C GLY A 73 9.63 12.27 14.96
N ILE A 74 9.02 11.23 15.55
CA ILE A 74 9.20 9.85 15.08
C ILE A 74 8.53 9.70 13.71
N PRO A 75 9.23 9.19 12.67
CA PRO A 75 8.65 8.95 11.36
C PRO A 75 7.44 8.01 11.42
N THR A 76 6.45 8.27 10.58
CA THR A 76 5.25 7.43 10.44
C THR A 76 5.16 6.91 9.02
N TYR A 77 4.74 5.65 8.87
CA TYR A 77 4.54 4.99 7.59
C TYR A 77 3.13 4.41 7.51
N THR A 78 2.45 4.67 6.40
CA THR A 78 1.21 3.99 6.05
C THR A 78 1.54 2.70 5.33
N VAL A 79 0.91 1.61 5.75
CA VAL A 79 0.92 0.32 5.07
C VAL A 79 -0.46 0.09 4.45
N GLN A 80 -0.48 -0.44 3.24
CA GLN A 80 -1.68 -0.97 2.60
C GLN A 80 -1.41 -2.39 2.13
N ILE A 81 -2.29 -3.31 2.51
CA ILE A 81 -2.24 -4.71 2.08
C ILE A 81 -3.49 -4.96 1.24
N LEU A 82 -3.30 -5.40 0.00
CA LEU A 82 -4.34 -5.51 -1.02
C LEU A 82 -4.39 -6.92 -1.58
N ASN A 83 -5.59 -7.50 -1.69
CA ASN A 83 -5.83 -8.71 -2.48
C ASN A 83 -6.08 -8.32 -3.94
N LEU A 84 -5.11 -8.59 -4.80
CA LEU A 84 -5.15 -8.36 -6.25
C LEU A 84 -5.89 -9.47 -7.01
N CYS A 85 -6.25 -10.56 -6.36
CA CYS A 85 -7.08 -11.57 -6.98
C CYS A 85 -8.50 -11.02 -7.17
N LEU A 86 -8.99 -11.03 -8.41
CA LEU A 86 -10.30 -10.46 -8.77
C LEU A 86 -11.34 -11.54 -9.11
N SER A 87 -10.96 -12.81 -9.12
CA SER A 87 -11.87 -13.93 -9.39
C SER A 87 -12.90 -14.07 -8.27
N GLU A 88 -14.14 -14.44 -8.63
CA GLU A 88 -15.17 -14.72 -7.62
C GLU A 88 -14.72 -15.85 -6.68
N GLY A 89 -14.95 -15.65 -5.37
CA GLY A 89 -14.53 -16.62 -4.34
C GLY A 89 -13.05 -16.59 -3.96
N CYS A 90 -12.24 -15.69 -4.55
CA CYS A 90 -10.82 -15.58 -4.26
C CYS A 90 -10.55 -14.80 -2.96
N SER A 91 -10.88 -15.43 -1.83
CA SER A 91 -10.67 -14.90 -0.50
C SER A 91 -9.37 -15.46 0.09
N ILE A 92 -8.39 -14.59 0.36
CA ILE A 92 -7.06 -15.02 0.83
C ILE A 92 -6.97 -14.81 2.34
N SER A 93 -6.72 -15.89 3.08
CA SER A 93 -6.68 -15.92 4.56
C SER A 93 -5.30 -16.32 5.08
N ASN A 94 -5.12 -16.29 6.42
CA ASN A 94 -3.85 -16.62 7.09
C ASN A 94 -2.63 -16.00 6.38
N ILE A 95 -2.73 -14.71 6.09
CA ILE A 95 -1.66 -13.98 5.41
C ILE A 95 -0.57 -13.68 6.44
N HIS A 96 0.60 -14.29 6.22
CA HIS A 96 1.81 -14.02 7.00
C HIS A 96 2.74 -13.10 6.22
N VAL A 97 3.35 -12.17 6.94
CA VAL A 97 4.30 -11.18 6.42
C VAL A 97 5.61 -11.32 7.17
N SER A 98 6.70 -11.51 6.44
CA SER A 98 8.06 -11.35 6.95
C SER A 98 8.25 -9.88 7.34
N CYS A 99 8.55 -9.66 8.62
CA CYS A 99 8.55 -8.34 9.25
C CYS A 99 9.74 -8.10 10.19
N GLY A 100 10.70 -9.04 10.24
CA GLY A 100 11.89 -9.01 11.09
C GLY A 100 11.61 -8.62 12.56
N TRP A 101 12.31 -7.59 13.01
CA TRP A 101 12.15 -7.00 14.35
C TRP A 101 11.05 -5.94 14.41
N PHE A 102 9.91 -6.14 13.72
CA PHE A 102 8.83 -5.15 13.67
C PHE A 102 8.43 -4.63 15.05
N SER A 103 8.46 -3.31 15.20
CA SER A 103 7.98 -2.58 16.37
C SER A 103 7.45 -1.20 15.96
N SER A 104 6.59 -0.63 16.80
CA SER A 104 5.97 0.66 16.53
C SER A 104 5.85 1.47 17.83
N ALA A 105 6.20 2.76 17.75
CA ALA A 105 6.01 3.73 18.82
C ALA A 105 4.54 4.15 18.97
N ARG A 106 3.71 3.90 17.95
CA ARG A 106 2.25 4.08 18.00
C ARG A 106 1.55 2.73 18.12
N LEU A 107 0.46 2.70 18.90
CA LEU A 107 -0.41 1.52 19.00
C LEU A 107 -1.05 1.18 17.64
N ILE A 108 -0.89 -0.06 17.23
CA ILE A 108 -1.54 -0.66 16.05
C ILE A 108 -2.64 -1.59 16.57
N ASN A 109 -3.79 -1.62 15.90
CA ASN A 109 -4.83 -2.60 16.21
C ASN A 109 -4.28 -4.02 15.94
N PRO A 110 -4.14 -4.88 16.97
CA PRO A 110 -3.55 -6.22 16.82
C PRO A 110 -4.45 -7.20 16.04
N ARG A 111 -5.70 -6.79 15.72
CA ARG A 111 -6.56 -7.52 14.78
C ARG A 111 -6.27 -7.19 13.32
N LEU A 112 -5.63 -6.06 13.02
CA LEU A 112 -5.24 -5.70 11.66
C LEU A 112 -3.84 -6.21 11.32
N PHE A 113 -2.88 -6.04 12.24
CA PHE A 113 -1.50 -6.46 12.05
C PHE A 113 -0.83 -6.69 13.41
N ARG A 114 -0.24 -7.88 13.60
CA ARG A 114 0.53 -8.18 14.82
C ARG A 114 1.71 -9.11 14.52
N ARG A 115 2.82 -8.88 15.20
CA ARG A 115 3.96 -9.80 15.19
C ARG A 115 3.68 -10.97 16.13
N GLN A 116 3.63 -12.19 15.59
CA GLN A 116 3.44 -13.43 16.37
C GLN A 116 4.77 -13.99 16.85
N ASN A 117 5.80 -13.92 15.99
CA ASN A 117 7.14 -14.37 16.30
C ASN A 117 8.18 -13.48 15.60
N TYR A 118 9.48 -13.71 15.85
CA TYR A 118 10.53 -13.09 15.05
C TYR A 118 10.27 -13.34 13.56
N ASP A 119 10.27 -12.27 12.78
CA ASP A 119 10.05 -12.30 11.34
C ASP A 119 8.71 -12.90 10.88
N ASP A 120 7.72 -12.97 11.77
CA ASP A 120 6.40 -13.49 11.45
C ASP A 120 5.30 -12.56 11.99
N CYS A 121 4.64 -11.86 11.07
CA CYS A 121 3.51 -10.99 11.36
C CYS A 121 2.22 -11.50 10.71
N LEU A 122 1.17 -11.62 11.50
CA LEU A 122 -0.16 -11.99 11.06
C LEU A 122 -0.97 -10.77 10.66
N VAL A 123 -1.59 -10.87 9.49
CA VAL A 123 -2.49 -9.87 8.92
C VAL A 123 -3.94 -10.24 9.19
N ASN A 124 -4.78 -9.22 9.43
CA ASN A 124 -6.24 -9.35 9.57
C ASN A 124 -6.70 -10.43 10.56
N ASN A 125 -5.92 -10.69 11.61
CA ASN A 125 -6.20 -11.76 12.58
C ASN A 125 -6.32 -13.17 11.94
N GLY A 126 -5.78 -13.36 10.74
CA GLY A 126 -5.90 -14.58 9.94
C GLY A 126 -7.19 -14.66 9.11
N GLU A 127 -8.12 -13.72 9.27
CA GLU A 127 -9.36 -13.66 8.50
C GLU A 127 -9.10 -13.27 7.05
N ALA A 128 -9.96 -13.74 6.15
CA ALA A 128 -9.78 -13.55 4.72
C ALA A 128 -9.93 -12.08 4.30
N ILE A 129 -9.13 -11.68 3.32
CA ILE A 129 -9.33 -10.46 2.55
C ILE A 129 -10.02 -10.86 1.24
N GLY A 130 -11.18 -10.26 0.97
CA GLY A 130 -11.99 -10.56 -0.21
C GLY A 130 -11.34 -10.09 -1.53
N PRO A 131 -11.86 -10.52 -2.69
CA PRO A 131 -11.35 -10.12 -3.99
C PRO A 131 -11.37 -8.60 -4.17
N GLY A 132 -10.21 -8.00 -4.46
CA GLY A 132 -10.06 -6.55 -4.62
C GLY A 132 -10.09 -5.74 -3.32
N ASP A 133 -10.31 -6.38 -2.16
CA ASP A 133 -10.34 -5.69 -0.87
C ASP A 133 -8.94 -5.38 -0.34
N SER A 134 -8.87 -4.37 0.53
CA SER A 134 -7.63 -4.00 1.19
C SER A 134 -7.84 -3.60 2.64
N LEU A 135 -6.76 -3.64 3.41
CA LEU A 135 -6.68 -3.05 4.73
C LEU A 135 -5.50 -2.10 4.80
N SER A 136 -5.62 -1.09 5.68
CA SER A 136 -4.58 -0.11 5.90
C SER A 136 -4.37 0.16 7.39
N PHE A 137 -3.11 0.38 7.76
CA PHE A 137 -2.73 0.80 9.09
C PHE A 137 -1.48 1.69 9.01
N GLN A 138 -1.18 2.38 10.10
CA GLN A 138 0.02 3.20 10.23
C GLN A 138 0.87 2.69 11.38
N TYR A 139 2.19 2.67 11.19
CA TYR A 139 3.16 2.43 12.25
C TYR A 139 4.15 3.59 12.32
N ALA A 140 4.78 3.75 13.48
CA ALA A 140 5.78 4.78 13.69
C ALA A 140 7.09 4.17 14.19
N ASN A 141 8.18 4.39 13.47
CA ASN A 141 9.50 3.93 13.87
C ASN A 141 10.58 4.79 13.19
N SER A 142 11.81 4.70 13.71
CA SER A 142 13.00 5.35 13.19
C SER A 142 13.33 5.01 11.72
N PHE A 143 12.83 3.89 11.21
CA PHE A 143 13.00 3.48 9.82
C PHE A 143 11.79 2.69 9.31
N GLN A 144 11.66 2.61 7.98
CA GLN A 144 10.67 1.80 7.32
C GLN A 144 11.10 0.32 7.34
N TYR A 145 10.23 -0.58 7.80
CA TYR A 145 10.50 -2.01 7.76
C TYR A 145 10.36 -2.57 6.33
N PRO A 146 11.24 -3.48 5.91
CA PRO A 146 11.00 -4.29 4.73
C PRO A 146 9.90 -5.32 5.07
N LEU A 147 8.74 -5.19 4.42
CA LEU A 147 7.58 -6.08 4.63
C LEU A 147 7.34 -6.87 3.34
N TYR A 148 7.35 -8.20 3.44
CA TYR A 148 7.11 -9.10 2.29
C TYR A 148 6.17 -10.24 2.68
N VAL A 149 5.30 -10.66 1.77
CA VAL A 149 4.38 -11.77 2.01
C VAL A 149 5.18 -13.08 2.05
N SER A 150 5.11 -13.79 3.17
CA SER A 150 5.83 -15.06 3.37
C SER A 150 4.95 -16.26 3.02
N SER A 151 3.69 -16.27 3.46
CA SER A 151 2.73 -17.33 3.14
C SER A 151 1.28 -16.83 3.21
N VAL A 152 0.39 -17.60 2.57
CA VAL A 152 -1.06 -17.36 2.53
C VAL A 152 -1.81 -18.69 2.54
N THR A 153 -3.12 -18.65 2.81
CA THR A 153 -4.05 -19.77 2.63
C THR A 153 -5.16 -19.38 1.66
N CYS A 154 -5.33 -20.24 0.65
CA CYS A 154 -6.53 -20.40 -0.16
C CYS A 154 -7.19 -21.71 0.32
#